data_AF-A0A560WNA5-F1
#
_entry.id   AF-A0A560WNA5-F1
#
_cell.length_a   1.000
_cell.length_b   1.000
_cell.length_c   1.000
_cell.angle_alpha   90.00
_cell.angle_beta   90.00
_cell.angle_gamma   90.00
#
_symmetry.space_group_name_H-M   'P 1'
#
loop_
_entity.id
_entity.type
_entity.pdbx_description
1 polymer ?
#
loop_
_entity_poly.entity_id
_entity_poly.type
_entity_poly.pdbx_seq_one_letter_code
_entity_poly.pdbx_strand_id
1 'polypeptide(L)' 'MPDEVCTALECFQRFIGSFSSGTIIDKDSRFAAADGILLAGKIEKAAHQRQSDDESPID' A
#
# COMPACT_ATOMS: atom_id res chain seq x y z
N MET A 1 -11.75 1.88 -4.70
CA MET A 1 -11.35 1.15 -3.48
C MET A 1 -12.27 1.61 -2.35
N PRO A 2 -12.78 0.72 -1.46
CA PRO A 2 -13.68 1.16 -0.40
C PRO A 2 -12.99 2.22 0.47
N ASP A 3 -13.73 3.25 0.89
CA ASP A 3 -13.19 4.42 1.61
C ASP A 3 -12.41 4.03 2.88
N GLU A 4 -12.83 2.97 3.56
CA GLU A 4 -12.15 2.40 4.73
C GLU A 4 -10.76 1.86 4.39
N VAL A 5 -10.60 1.22 3.23
CA VAL A 5 -9.31 0.68 2.79
C VAL A 5 -8.39 1.82 2.39
N CYS A 6 -8.91 2.88 1.75
CA CYS A 6 -8.12 4.08 1.42
C CYS A 6 -7.60 4.75 2.70
N THR A 7 -8.47 4.93 3.68
CA THR A 7 -8.11 5.49 5.00
C THR A 7 -7.05 4.62 5.69
N ALA A 8 -7.23 3.30 5.69
CA ALA A 8 -6.28 2.37 6.29
C ALA A 8 -4.91 2.42 5.60
N LEU A 9 -4.90 2.54 4.27
CA LEU A 9 -3.68 2.65 3.48
C LEU A 9 -2.94 3.97 3.76
N GLU A 10 -3.66 5.09 3.86
CA GLU A 10 -3.05 6.38 4.25
C GLU A 10 -2.45 6.34 5.65
N CYS A 11 -3.16 5.74 6.62
CA CYS A 11 -2.64 5.53 7.97
C CYS A 11 -1.37 4.67 7.95
N PHE A 12 -1.37 3.59 7.17
CA PHE A 12 -0.21 2.71 7.02
C PHE A 12 0.98 3.43 6.37
N GLN A 13 0.76 4.20 5.29
CA GLN A 13 1.80 4.98 4.63
C GLN A 13 2.41 6.02 5.57
N ARG A 14 1.60 6.71 6.39
CA ARG A 14 2.09 7.65 7.43
C ARG A 14 2.92 6.94 8.49
N PHE A 15 2.46 5.79 8.97
CA PHE A 15 3.19 4.98 9.94
C PHE A 15 4.56 4.57 9.39
N ILE A 16 4.59 3.95 8.20
CA ILE A 16 5.84 3.49 7.58
C ILE A 16 6.77 4.65 7.24
N GLY A 17 6.23 5.78 6.76
CA GLY A 17 6.99 6.98 6.44
C GLY A 17 7.66 7.65 7.64
N SER A 18 7.31 7.28 8.87
CA SER A 18 7.98 7.76 10.08
C SER A 18 9.33 7.07 10.35
N PHE A 19 9.61 5.95 9.69
CA PHE A 19 10.86 5.20 9.83
C PHE A 19 11.85 5.54 8.72
N SER A 20 13.15 5.45 9.02
CA SER A 20 14.16 5.49 7.96
C SER A 20 14.10 4.21 7.12
N SER A 21 14.41 4.29 5.83
CA SER A 21 14.25 3.18 4.87
C SER A 21 15.00 1.89 5.24
N GLY A 22 16.11 2.00 5.97
CA GLY A 22 16.88 0.85 6.47
C GLY A 22 16.42 0.29 7.82
N THR A 23 15.38 0.85 8.42
CA THR A 23 14.89 0.40 9.74
C THR A 23 14.17 -0.93 9.63
N ILE A 24 14.57 -1.90 10.46
CA ILE A 24 13.82 -3.13 10.70
C ILE A 24 12.72 -2.83 11.73
N ILE A 25 11.47 -3.01 11.33
CA ILE A 25 10.28 -2.75 12.16
C ILE A 25 9.92 -4.00 12.96
N ASP A 26 10.02 -5.18 12.36
CA ASP A 26 9.87 -6.45 13.04
C ASP A 26 11.06 -7.37 12.76
N LYS A 27 11.72 -7.82 13.84
CA LYS A 27 12.94 -8.62 13.75
C LYS A 27 12.67 -10.08 13.44
N ASP A 28 11.52 -10.61 13.87
CA ASP A 28 11.20 -12.03 13.73
C ASP A 28 10.87 -12.35 12.27
N SER A 29 10.07 -11.51 11.62
CA SER A 29 9.80 -11.59 10.18
C SER A 29 10.87 -10.93 9.30
N ARG A 30 11.81 -10.18 9.90
CA ARG A 30 12.77 -9.29 9.23
C ARG A 30 12.12 -8.21 8.37
N PHE A 31 10.92 -7.80 8.72
CA PHE A 31 10.17 -6.77 8.00
C PHE A 31 10.82 -5.40 8.16
N ALA A 32 11.22 -4.80 7.05
CA ALA A 32 11.82 -3.47 6.98
C ALA A 32 10.80 -2.39 6.58
N ALA A 33 11.10 -1.13 6.89
CA ALA A 33 10.31 0.01 6.43
C ALA A 33 10.19 0.03 4.90
N ALA A 34 11.25 -0.35 4.18
CA ALA A 34 11.23 -0.49 2.72
C ALA A 34 10.19 -1.53 2.23
N ASP A 35 9.99 -2.63 2.96
CA ASP A 35 8.98 -3.64 2.62
C ASP A 35 7.56 -3.06 2.76
N GLY A 36 7.34 -2.24 3.80
CA GLY A 36 6.08 -1.51 4.00
C GLY A 36 5.78 -0.53 2.87
N ILE A 37 6.78 0.25 2.43
CA ILE A 37 6.63 1.16 1.29
C ILE A 37 6.25 0.37 0.02
N LEU A 38 6.92 -0.75 -0.21
CA LEU A 38 6.64 -1.60 -1.37
C LEU A 38 5.23 -2.22 -1.32
N LEU A 39 4.77 -2.65 -0.14
CA LEU A 39 3.43 -3.20 0.05
C LEU A 39 2.35 -2.15 -0.22
N ALA A 40 2.52 -0.93 0.30
CA ALA A 40 1.58 0.17 0.04
C ALA A 40 1.43 0.42 -1.47
N GLY A 41 2.55 0.54 -2.19
CA GLY A 41 2.53 0.74 -3.64
C GLY A 41 1.90 -0.43 -4.43
N LYS A 42 2.07 -1.68 -3.96
CA LYS A 42 1.40 -2.85 -4.56
C LYS A 42 -0.12 -2.78 -4.40
N ILE A 43 -0.60 -2.34 -3.24
CA ILE A 43 -2.04 -2.18 -2.96
C ILE A 43 -2.62 -1.08 -3.87
N GLU A 44 -1.95 0.08 -3.97
CA GLU A 44 -2.36 1.18 -4.85
C GLU A 44 -2.43 0.75 -6.31
N LYS A 45 -1.40 0.02 -6.78
CA LYS A 45 -1.38 -0.51 -8.14
C LYS A 45 -2.53 -1.49 -8.39
N ALA A 46 -2.76 -2.41 -7.46
CA ALA A 46 -3.86 -3.36 -7.59
C ALA A 46 -5.24 -2.66 -7.55
N ALA A 47 -5.37 -1.59 -6.78
CA ALA A 47 -6.58 -0.78 -6.72
C ALA A 47 -6.82 -0.01 -8.03
N HIS A 48 -5.78 0.58 -8.61
CA HIS A 48 -5.86 1.25 -9.91
C HIS A 48 -6.23 0.29 -11.04
N GLN A 49 -5.60 -0.89 -11.08
CA GLN A 49 -5.90 -1.90 -12.11
C GLN A 49 -7.37 -2.34 -12.09
N ARG A 50 -7.96 -2.53 -10.90
CA ARG A 50 -9.39 -2.88 -10.78
C ARG A 50 -10.32 -1.78 -11.28
N GLN A 51 -9.97 -0.50 -11.10
CA GLN A 51 -10.78 0.60 -11.62
C GLN A 51 -10.75 0.66 -13.15
N SER A 52 -9.58 0.39 -13.75
CA SER A 52 -9.42 0.37 -15.21
C SER A 52 -10.20 -0.76 -15.89
N ASP A 53 -10.33 -1.92 -15.24
CA ASP A 53 -11.07 -3.07 -15.79
C ASP A 53 -12.60 -2.85 -15.75
N ASP A 54 -13.11 -2.06 -14.80
CA ASP A 54 -14.55 -1.73 -14.65
C ASP A 54 -15.01 -0.61 -15.62
N GLU A 55 -14.08 0.16 -16.18
CA GLU A 55 -14.32 1.23 -17.17
C GLU A 55 -14.20 0.74 -18.63
N SER A 56 -14.35 -0.56 -18.89
CA SER A 56 -14.50 -1.03 -20.27
C SER A 56 -15.78 -0.45 -20.88
N PRO A 57 -15.72 0.35 -21.96
CA PRO A 57 -16.92 0.83 -22.62
C PRO A 57 -17.64 -0.39 -23.20
N ILE A 58 -18.85 -0.62 -22.71
CA ILE A 58 -19.78 -1.52 -23.36
C ILE A 58 -20.07 -0.89 -24.73
N ASP A 59 -19.62 -1.56 -25.80
CA ASP A 59 -19.93 -1.21 -27.20
C ASP A 59 -21.44 -1.29 -27.45
#